data_AF-I0GT30-F1
#
_entry.id   AF-I0GT30-F1
#
_cell.length_a   1.000
_cell.length_b   1.000
_cell.length_c   1.000
_cell.angle_alpha   90.00
_cell.angle_beta   90.00
_cell.angle_gamma   90.00
#
_symmetry.space_group_name_H-M   'P 1'
#
loop_
_entity.id
_entity.type
_entity.pdbx_description
1 polymer ?
#
loop_
_entity_poly.entity_id
_entity_poly.type
_entity_poly.pdbx_seq_one_letter_code
_entity_poly.pdbx_strand_id
1 'polypeptide(L)'
;MARHMTFHVGEFARMTGVNKRTLHYYDSEGIFSPEAVESNGYRAYSSRQFYPFYMIRMFRDMGLDLSEIKEYMEGRTPEKFAALLAGQEQWLDQEMKKLQRMKQIVVNQRHVLQQAEKVRLNMVEEVEMPGQRLVVSENLRQFYLQEDWNGVEQKFATYMRDIMEGEVLTGYTFGAMVAPEDFMRPGGEQIVSYFYVPTDQKWRTLPKAQRRLKAAGRFVVTYFAGNYMNTTASYELLRGYMSDHGLMPAGPSYEESLLEDMSTSNAEEFITRVAVPVQAAGPAASIPAD
;
A
#
# COMPACT_ATOMS: atom_id res chain seq x y z
N MET A 1 49.09 -25.05 30.92
CA MET A 1 47.91 -24.42 30.29
C MET A 1 47.45 -23.28 31.19
N ALA A 2 47.25 -22.07 30.67
CA ALA A 2 46.80 -20.94 31.47
C ALA A 2 45.38 -21.21 31.99
N ARG A 3 45.16 -21.08 33.31
CA ARG A 3 43.81 -21.10 33.90
C ARG A 3 43.10 -19.82 33.47
N HIS A 4 41.97 -19.96 32.79
CA HIS A 4 41.12 -18.84 32.45
C HIS A 4 40.22 -18.49 33.64
N MET A 5 39.94 -17.20 33.80
CA MET A 5 39.02 -16.75 34.84
C MET A 5 37.62 -17.28 34.54
N THR A 6 37.00 -17.89 35.55
CA THR A 6 35.64 -18.42 35.49
C THR A 6 34.70 -17.53 36.29
N PHE A 7 33.46 -17.46 35.86
CA PHE A 7 32.41 -16.61 36.41
C PHE A 7 31.17 -17.45 36.61
N HIS A 8 30.51 -17.29 37.75
CA HIS A 8 29.20 -17.89 37.92
C HIS A 8 28.18 -17.20 37.01
N VAL A 9 27.09 -17.89 36.67
CA VAL A 9 26.03 -17.39 35.78
C VAL A 9 25.57 -15.96 36.09
N GLY A 10 25.50 -15.57 37.37
CA GLY A 10 25.10 -14.22 37.77
C GLY A 10 26.13 -13.14 37.44
N GLU A 11 27.41 -13.46 37.58
CA GLU A 11 28.50 -12.55 37.26
C GLU A 11 28.64 -12.41 35.75
N PHE A 12 28.59 -13.52 35.02
CA PHE A 12 28.60 -13.53 33.56
C PHE A 12 27.43 -12.72 32.99
N ALA A 13 26.20 -12.96 33.48
CA ALA A 13 25.01 -12.21 33.09
C ALA A 13 25.17 -10.71 33.31
N ARG A 14 25.70 -10.30 34.48
CA ARG A 14 25.94 -8.88 34.79
C ARG A 14 26.94 -8.25 33.83
N MET A 15 28.04 -8.93 33.52
CA MET A 15 29.07 -8.41 32.63
C MET A 15 28.65 -8.36 31.17
N THR A 16 27.79 -9.28 30.74
CA THR A 16 27.29 -9.32 29.35
C THR A 16 25.98 -8.53 29.15
N GLY A 17 25.40 -8.00 30.23
CA GLY A 17 24.20 -7.18 30.20
C GLY A 17 22.92 -7.94 29.93
N VAL A 18 22.88 -9.26 30.20
CA VAL A 18 21.67 -10.07 30.14
C VAL A 18 21.24 -10.53 31.53
N ASN A 19 20.06 -11.10 31.64
CA ASN A 19 19.63 -11.73 32.89
C ASN A 19 20.03 -13.23 32.91
N LYS A 20 20.03 -13.83 34.10
CA LYS A 20 20.33 -15.26 34.27
C LYS A 20 19.40 -16.16 33.45
N ARG A 21 18.11 -15.78 33.32
CA ARG A 21 17.11 -16.54 32.58
C ARG A 21 17.46 -16.65 31.09
N THR A 22 18.01 -15.61 30.49
CA THR A 22 18.52 -15.65 29.10
C THR A 22 19.64 -16.67 28.94
N LEU A 23 20.60 -16.71 29.86
CA LEU A 23 21.69 -17.70 29.81
C LEU A 23 21.19 -19.12 30.03
N HIS A 24 20.25 -19.33 30.94
CA HIS A 24 19.60 -20.63 31.13
C HIS A 24 18.83 -21.08 29.89
N TYR A 25 18.14 -20.16 29.23
CA TYR A 25 17.41 -20.43 28.00
C TYR A 25 18.36 -20.76 26.85
N TYR A 26 19.44 -19.99 26.66
CA TYR A 26 20.42 -20.30 25.61
C TYR A 26 21.13 -21.63 25.84
N ASP A 27 21.34 -22.01 27.10
CA ASP A 27 21.86 -23.33 27.46
C ASP A 27 20.84 -24.44 27.16
N SER A 28 19.56 -24.27 27.52
CA SER A 28 18.52 -25.28 27.27
C SER A 28 18.27 -25.52 25.78
N GLU A 29 18.38 -24.48 24.96
CA GLU A 29 18.26 -24.57 23.51
C GLU A 29 19.57 -25.01 22.82
N GLY A 30 20.67 -25.15 23.59
CA GLY A 30 21.99 -25.53 23.07
C GLY A 30 22.66 -24.48 22.19
N ILE A 31 22.28 -23.21 22.33
CA ILE A 31 22.83 -22.07 21.58
C ILE A 31 24.13 -21.59 22.24
N PHE A 32 24.14 -21.56 23.58
CA PHE A 32 25.29 -21.12 24.36
C PHE A 32 25.28 -21.77 25.75
N SER A 33 26.08 -22.81 25.90
CA SER A 33 26.21 -23.57 27.14
C SER A 33 27.39 -23.09 28.00
N PRO A 34 27.31 -23.24 29.34
CA PRO A 34 28.45 -22.99 30.21
C PRO A 34 29.60 -23.95 29.87
N GLU A 35 30.84 -23.51 30.07
CA GLU A 35 32.00 -24.39 29.89
C GLU A 35 32.06 -25.50 30.94
N ALA A 36 31.47 -25.28 32.12
CA ALA A 36 31.29 -26.31 33.12
C ALA A 36 29.98 -26.16 33.91
N VAL A 37 29.43 -27.29 34.33
CA VAL A 37 28.43 -27.36 35.41
C VAL A 37 29.12 -27.98 36.61
N GLU A 38 29.22 -27.22 37.70
CA GLU A 38 29.83 -27.65 38.96
C GLU A 38 28.99 -28.75 39.63
N SER A 39 29.60 -29.49 40.56
CA SER A 39 28.95 -30.61 41.27
C SER A 39 27.70 -30.21 42.08
N ASN A 40 27.60 -28.94 42.46
CA ASN A 40 26.46 -28.32 43.14
C ASN A 40 25.36 -27.85 42.16
N GLY A 41 25.50 -28.10 40.85
CA GLY A 41 24.58 -27.68 39.80
C GLY A 41 24.77 -26.24 39.30
N TYR A 42 25.78 -25.51 39.79
CA TYR A 42 26.05 -24.14 39.34
C TYR A 42 26.72 -24.13 37.96
N ARG A 43 26.24 -23.24 37.10
CA ARG A 43 26.81 -23.01 35.76
C ARG A 43 27.97 -22.03 35.85
N ALA A 44 29.12 -22.43 35.32
CA ALA A 44 30.34 -21.65 35.26
C ALA A 44 30.71 -21.34 33.81
N TYR A 45 30.95 -20.05 33.54
CA TYR A 45 31.35 -19.54 32.23
C TYR A 45 32.79 -19.03 32.30
N SER A 46 33.61 -19.26 31.29
CA SER A 46 34.97 -18.71 31.27
C SER A 46 35.08 -17.38 30.54
N SER A 47 36.18 -16.68 30.78
CA SER A 47 36.54 -15.47 30.05
C SER A 47 36.64 -15.67 28.53
N ARG A 48 36.84 -16.90 28.04
CA ARG A 48 36.86 -17.19 26.59
C ARG A 48 35.48 -17.13 25.96
N GLN A 49 34.42 -17.27 26.75
CA GLN A 49 33.05 -17.31 26.26
C GLN A 49 32.45 -15.91 26.04
N PHE A 50 33.14 -14.83 26.45
CA PHE A 50 32.70 -13.46 26.17
C PHE A 50 32.63 -13.16 24.68
N TYR A 51 33.63 -13.55 23.89
CA TYR A 51 33.65 -13.27 22.46
C TYR A 51 32.57 -14.05 21.69
N PRO A 52 32.38 -15.38 21.90
CA PRO A 52 31.23 -16.10 21.36
C PRO A 52 29.88 -15.51 21.78
N PHE A 53 29.74 -15.08 23.04
CA PHE A 53 28.49 -14.45 23.50
C PHE A 53 28.24 -13.10 22.82
N TYR A 54 29.29 -12.29 22.64
CA TYR A 54 29.23 -11.05 21.87
C TYR A 54 28.78 -11.31 20.42
N MET A 55 29.32 -12.35 19.77
CA MET A 55 28.88 -12.74 18.42
C MET A 55 27.39 -13.09 18.37
N ILE A 56 26.89 -13.89 19.32
CA ILE A 56 25.46 -14.24 19.42
C ILE A 56 24.62 -12.97 19.53
N ARG A 57 25.02 -12.04 20.40
CA ARG A 57 24.30 -10.77 20.58
C ARG A 57 24.32 -9.94 19.29
N MET A 58 25.46 -9.83 18.63
CA MET A 58 25.60 -9.13 17.36
C MET A 58 24.68 -9.73 16.28
N PHE A 59 24.56 -11.06 16.18
CA PHE A 59 23.62 -11.71 15.27
C PHE A 59 22.16 -11.42 15.62
N ARG A 60 21.81 -11.40 16.91
CA ARG A 60 20.49 -10.99 17.37
C ARG A 60 20.17 -9.55 17.00
N ASP A 61 21.13 -8.64 17.14
CA ASP A 61 20.98 -7.23 16.78
C ASP A 61 20.85 -7.05 15.26
N MET A 62 21.44 -7.95 14.46
CA MET A 62 21.23 -8.01 13.00
C MET A 62 19.84 -8.54 12.61
N GLY A 63 19.09 -9.16 13.54
CA GLY A 63 17.74 -9.67 13.30
C GLY A 63 17.64 -11.17 13.09
N LEU A 64 18.74 -11.93 13.22
CA LEU A 64 18.71 -13.38 13.06
C LEU A 64 17.95 -14.05 14.20
N ASP A 65 17.24 -15.13 13.86
CA ASP A 65 16.63 -15.98 14.87
C ASP A 65 17.66 -16.87 15.58
N LEU A 66 17.25 -17.49 16.68
CA LEU A 66 18.17 -18.29 17.49
C LEU A 66 18.57 -19.61 16.82
N SER A 67 17.73 -20.16 15.93
CA SER A 67 18.05 -21.37 15.16
C SER A 67 19.14 -21.09 14.13
N GLU A 68 19.04 -20.00 13.38
CA GLU A 68 20.04 -19.58 12.40
C GLU A 68 21.40 -19.31 13.06
N ILE A 69 21.37 -18.65 14.23
CA ILE A 69 22.58 -18.40 15.02
C ILE A 69 23.20 -19.72 15.46
N LYS A 70 22.41 -20.66 15.97
CA LYS A 70 22.92 -21.96 16.41
C LYS A 70 23.58 -22.73 15.26
N GLU A 71 22.90 -22.84 14.12
CA GLU A 71 23.40 -23.53 12.94
C GLU A 71 24.74 -22.93 12.46
N TYR A 72 24.83 -21.61 12.39
CA TYR A 72 26.08 -20.94 12.04
C TYR A 72 27.18 -21.20 13.09
N MET A 73 26.83 -21.13 14.38
CA MET A 73 27.79 -21.28 15.48
C MET A 73 28.39 -22.68 15.57
N GLU A 74 27.67 -23.72 15.12
CA GLU A 74 28.11 -25.13 15.08
C GLU A 74 29.07 -25.44 13.91
N GLY A 75 29.04 -24.65 12.82
CA GLY A 75 29.78 -24.97 11.61
C GLY A 75 30.37 -23.77 10.89
N ARG A 76 31.09 -22.90 11.62
CA ARG A 76 31.62 -21.62 11.10
C ARG A 76 32.67 -21.81 10.01
N THR A 77 32.43 -21.20 8.86
CA THR A 77 33.45 -20.99 7.82
C THR A 77 33.30 -19.59 7.22
N PRO A 78 34.34 -19.02 6.58
CA PRO A 78 34.21 -17.74 5.87
C PRO A 78 33.09 -17.74 4.84
N GLU A 79 32.88 -18.86 4.12
CA GLU A 79 31.87 -19.01 3.08
C GLU A 79 30.45 -18.96 3.68
N LYS A 80 30.22 -19.69 4.78
CA LYS A 80 28.93 -19.65 5.49
C LYS A 80 28.64 -18.28 6.09
N PHE A 81 29.67 -17.60 6.60
CA PHE A 81 29.50 -16.26 7.14
C PHE A 81 29.12 -15.25 6.05
N ALA A 82 29.80 -15.30 4.89
CA ALA A 82 29.47 -14.47 3.75
C ALA A 82 28.03 -14.72 3.25
N ALA A 83 27.61 -15.99 3.15
CA ALA A 83 26.25 -16.34 2.77
C ALA A 83 25.20 -15.84 3.78
N LEU A 84 25.47 -15.99 5.07
CA LEU A 84 24.60 -15.49 6.16
C LEU A 84 24.41 -13.97 6.06
N LEU A 85 25.50 -13.22 5.90
CA LEU A 85 25.45 -11.77 5.79
C LEU A 85 24.72 -11.30 4.53
N ALA A 86 24.96 -11.93 3.38
CA ALA A 86 24.27 -11.60 2.14
C ALA A 86 22.75 -11.88 2.24
N GLY A 87 22.37 -13.00 2.86
CA GLY A 87 20.96 -13.30 3.13
C GLY A 87 20.30 -12.27 4.05
N GLN A 88 21.00 -11.87 5.12
CA GLN A 88 20.48 -10.88 6.07
C GLN A 88 20.37 -9.49 5.45
N GLU A 89 21.34 -9.07 4.63
CA GLU A 89 21.28 -7.82 3.86
C GLU A 89 20.06 -7.81 2.93
N GLN A 90 19.84 -8.89 2.19
CA GLN A 90 18.68 -9.03 1.30
C GLN A 90 17.35 -8.98 2.08
N TRP A 91 17.26 -9.60 3.25
CA TRP A 91 16.08 -9.55 4.11
C TRP A 91 15.83 -8.13 4.63
N LEU A 92 16.86 -7.43 5.12
CA LEU A 92 16.77 -6.05 5.58
C LEU A 92 16.29 -5.11 4.46
N ASP A 93 16.80 -5.26 3.24
CA ASP A 93 16.35 -4.51 2.07
C ASP A 93 14.86 -4.72 1.77
N GLN A 94 14.35 -5.94 1.95
CA GLN A 94 12.93 -6.24 1.78
C GLN A 94 12.08 -5.61 2.88
N GLU A 95 12.51 -5.70 4.13
CA GLU A 95 11.77 -5.10 5.25
C GLU A 95 11.78 -3.56 5.15
N MET A 96 12.89 -2.95 4.72
CA MET A 96 12.96 -1.52 4.43
C MET A 96 11.96 -1.10 3.34
N LYS A 97 11.86 -1.86 2.23
CA LYS A 97 10.86 -1.59 1.18
C LYS A 97 9.44 -1.70 1.69
N LYS A 98 9.14 -2.71 2.52
CA LYS A 98 7.83 -2.89 3.15
C LYS A 98 7.48 -1.73 4.08
N LEU A 99 8.41 -1.32 4.94
CA LEU A 99 8.23 -0.17 5.83
C LEU A 99 8.04 1.15 5.06
N GLN A 100 8.79 1.35 3.97
CA GLN A 100 8.62 2.50 3.08
C GLN A 100 7.21 2.52 2.46
N ARG A 101 6.73 1.36 1.98
CA ARG A 101 5.38 1.22 1.44
C ARG A 101 4.31 1.53 2.48
N MET A 102 4.42 0.98 3.69
CA MET A 102 3.51 1.27 4.80
C MET A 102 3.49 2.76 5.14
N LYS A 103 4.67 3.39 5.21
CA LYS A 103 4.78 4.84 5.44
C LYS A 103 4.08 5.63 4.33
N GLN A 104 4.24 5.23 3.07
CA GLN A 104 3.60 5.90 1.94
C GLN A 104 2.07 5.83 2.02
N ILE A 105 1.51 4.68 2.40
CA ILE A 105 0.07 4.52 2.63
C ILE A 105 -0.43 5.53 3.67
N VAL A 106 0.27 5.66 4.80
CA VAL A 106 -0.08 6.64 5.86
C VAL A 106 0.02 8.07 5.35
N VAL A 107 1.06 8.42 4.59
CA VAL A 107 1.24 9.75 4.02
C VAL A 107 0.10 10.10 3.04
N ASN A 108 -0.26 9.17 2.16
CA ASN A 108 -1.32 9.37 1.17
C ASN A 108 -2.69 9.55 1.84
N GLN A 109 -3.03 8.72 2.83
CA GLN A 109 -4.26 8.87 3.62
C GLN A 109 -4.34 10.22 4.34
N ARG A 110 -3.24 10.66 4.97
CA ARG A 110 -3.17 11.99 5.57
C ARG A 110 -3.36 13.11 4.56
N HIS A 111 -2.81 12.97 3.35
CA HIS A 111 -2.97 13.95 2.28
C HIS A 111 -4.43 14.04 1.82
N VAL A 112 -5.10 12.91 1.66
CA VAL A 112 -6.53 12.84 1.31
C VAL A 112 -7.40 13.58 2.35
N LEU A 113 -7.18 13.33 3.64
CA LEU A 113 -7.90 14.03 4.72
C LEU A 113 -7.67 15.55 4.68
N GLN A 114 -6.42 15.98 4.47
CA GLN A 114 -6.09 17.40 4.35
C GLN A 114 -6.69 18.07 3.11
N GLN A 115 -6.92 17.31 2.03
CA GLN A 115 -7.63 17.81 0.86
C GLN A 115 -9.12 17.98 1.19
N ALA A 116 -9.74 16.98 1.83
CA ALA A 116 -11.14 17.01 2.22
C ALA A 116 -11.52 18.23 3.08
N GLU A 117 -10.62 18.69 3.96
CA GLU A 117 -10.83 19.91 4.77
C GLU A 117 -10.94 21.21 3.95
N LYS A 118 -10.44 21.21 2.71
CA LYS A 118 -10.28 22.42 1.90
C LYS A 118 -11.25 22.51 0.73
N VAL A 119 -11.99 21.43 0.43
CA VAL A 119 -12.85 21.40 -0.75
C VAL A 119 -14.07 22.30 -0.59
N ARG A 120 -14.54 22.85 -1.71
CA ARG A 120 -15.82 23.53 -1.79
C ARG A 120 -16.83 22.58 -2.41
N LEU A 121 -17.90 22.33 -1.68
CA LEU A 121 -18.95 21.43 -2.13
C LEU A 121 -19.86 22.12 -3.16
N ASN A 122 -20.36 21.35 -4.11
CA ASN A 122 -21.35 21.74 -5.12
C ASN A 122 -20.92 22.96 -5.96
N MET A 123 -19.62 23.08 -6.22
CA MET A 123 -19.05 24.09 -7.12
C MET A 123 -18.14 23.40 -8.14
N VAL A 124 -18.17 23.89 -9.38
CA VAL A 124 -17.26 23.44 -10.42
C VAL A 124 -16.00 24.29 -10.40
N GLU A 125 -14.85 23.62 -10.38
CA GLU A 125 -13.55 24.24 -10.48
C GLU A 125 -12.79 23.63 -11.67
N GLU A 126 -12.12 24.46 -12.46
CA GLU A 126 -11.14 23.99 -13.45
C GLU A 126 -9.79 23.76 -12.76
N VAL A 127 -9.25 22.54 -12.88
CA VAL A 127 -8.02 22.13 -12.19
C VAL A 127 -7.09 21.42 -13.18
N GLU A 128 -5.81 21.80 -13.17
CA GLU A 128 -4.76 21.03 -13.84
C GLU A 128 -4.36 19.84 -12.96
N MET A 129 -4.55 18.62 -13.46
CA MET A 129 -4.21 17.39 -12.74
C MET A 129 -3.01 16.70 -13.38
N PRO A 130 -2.09 16.11 -12.58
CA PRO A 130 -1.00 15.32 -13.10
C PRO A 130 -1.49 13.99 -13.66
N GLY A 131 -0.71 13.41 -14.58
CA GLY A 131 -0.98 12.08 -15.10
C GLY A 131 -0.75 11.02 -14.03
N GLN A 132 -1.61 10.01 -13.99
CA GLN A 132 -1.57 8.98 -12.94
C GLN A 132 -1.76 7.59 -13.53
N ARG A 133 -0.95 6.64 -13.04
CA ARG A 133 -1.08 5.24 -13.40
C ARG A 133 -2.15 4.59 -12.54
N LEU A 134 -3.04 3.86 -13.19
CA LEU A 134 -4.16 3.17 -12.55
C LEU A 134 -4.06 1.67 -12.80
N VAL A 135 -4.51 0.89 -11.81
CA VAL A 135 -4.84 -0.52 -11.95
C VAL A 135 -6.36 -0.63 -11.97
N VAL A 136 -6.92 -1.15 -13.05
CA VAL A 136 -8.37 -1.15 -13.29
C VAL A 136 -8.94 -2.56 -13.30
N SER A 137 -10.22 -2.67 -12.97
CA SER A 137 -11.01 -3.89 -13.11
C SER A 137 -11.15 -4.32 -14.58
N GLU A 138 -11.82 -5.44 -14.81
CA GLU A 138 -12.42 -5.69 -16.12
C GLU A 138 -13.44 -4.59 -16.47
N ASN A 139 -13.79 -4.48 -17.75
CA ASN A 139 -14.81 -3.53 -18.18
C ASN A 139 -16.19 -4.04 -17.71
N LEU A 140 -16.86 -3.25 -16.87
CA LEU A 140 -18.13 -3.59 -16.26
C LEU A 140 -19.34 -3.04 -17.02
N ARG A 141 -19.12 -2.17 -18.02
CA ARG A 141 -20.17 -1.40 -18.69
C ARG A 141 -21.29 -2.29 -19.23
N GLN A 142 -20.96 -3.44 -19.83
CA GLN A 142 -21.97 -4.36 -20.37
C GLN A 142 -22.80 -5.04 -19.28
N PHE A 143 -22.21 -5.33 -18.12
CA PHE A 143 -22.95 -5.90 -16.98
C PHE A 143 -23.96 -4.89 -16.43
N TYR A 144 -23.57 -3.62 -16.30
CA TYR A 144 -24.49 -2.54 -15.91
C TYR A 144 -25.63 -2.36 -16.91
N LEU A 145 -25.33 -2.35 -18.22
CA LEU A 145 -26.36 -2.22 -19.26
C LEU A 145 -27.34 -3.40 -19.31
N GLN A 146 -26.93 -4.57 -18.84
CA GLN A 146 -27.76 -5.78 -18.77
C GLN A 146 -28.41 -5.97 -17.40
N GLU A 147 -28.18 -5.05 -16.45
CA GLU A 147 -28.59 -5.17 -15.05
C GLU A 147 -28.12 -6.47 -14.37
N ASP A 148 -26.96 -7.00 -14.80
CA ASP A 148 -26.32 -8.18 -14.21
C ASP A 148 -25.52 -7.81 -12.96
N TRP A 149 -26.23 -7.50 -11.87
CA TRP A 149 -25.64 -7.09 -10.59
C TRP A 149 -24.75 -8.16 -9.97
N ASN A 150 -25.12 -9.44 -10.10
CA ASN A 150 -24.29 -10.55 -9.62
C ASN A 150 -22.96 -10.61 -10.38
N GLY A 151 -22.98 -10.40 -11.69
CA GLY A 151 -21.79 -10.28 -12.51
C GLY A 151 -20.91 -9.11 -12.08
N VAL A 152 -21.49 -7.94 -11.85
CA VAL A 152 -20.77 -6.76 -11.32
C VAL A 152 -20.09 -7.09 -9.99
N GLU A 153 -20.82 -7.64 -9.01
CA GLU A 153 -20.31 -7.99 -7.69
C GLU A 153 -19.17 -9.02 -7.78
N GLN A 154 -19.33 -10.07 -8.59
CA GLN A 154 -18.31 -11.11 -8.76
C GLN A 154 -17.02 -10.53 -9.38
N LYS A 155 -17.15 -9.64 -10.37
CA LYS A 155 -16.01 -8.99 -11.01
C LYS A 155 -15.33 -7.99 -10.08
N PHE A 156 -16.10 -7.25 -9.29
CA PHE A 156 -15.57 -6.38 -8.25
C PHE A 156 -14.82 -7.19 -7.19
N ALA A 157 -15.39 -8.26 -6.65
CA ALA A 157 -14.74 -9.13 -5.66
C ALA A 157 -13.45 -9.75 -6.20
N THR A 158 -13.44 -10.18 -7.46
CA THR A 158 -12.24 -10.69 -8.14
C THR A 158 -11.16 -9.61 -8.23
N TYR A 159 -11.54 -8.40 -8.66
CA TYR A 159 -10.64 -7.27 -8.72
C TYR A 159 -10.07 -6.93 -7.33
N MET A 160 -10.90 -6.90 -6.28
CA MET A 160 -10.47 -6.64 -4.91
C MET A 160 -9.43 -7.65 -4.41
N ARG A 161 -9.64 -8.94 -4.67
CA ARG A 161 -8.66 -9.99 -4.34
C ARG A 161 -7.32 -9.72 -5.03
N ASP A 162 -7.34 -9.45 -6.34
CA ASP A 162 -6.13 -9.19 -7.12
C ASP A 162 -5.37 -7.95 -6.60
N ILE A 163 -6.09 -6.90 -6.17
CA ILE A 163 -5.50 -5.70 -5.55
C ILE A 163 -4.85 -6.02 -4.19
N MET A 164 -5.51 -6.84 -3.37
CA MET A 164 -5.00 -7.25 -2.05
C MET A 164 -3.77 -8.15 -2.15
N GLU A 165 -3.77 -9.10 -3.08
CA GLU A 165 -2.65 -10.02 -3.31
C GLU A 165 -1.46 -9.35 -4.04
N GLY A 166 -1.74 -8.43 -4.96
CA GLY A 166 -0.74 -7.79 -5.82
C GLY A 166 0.10 -6.69 -5.15
N GLU A 167 -0.12 -6.41 -3.86
CA GLU A 167 0.58 -5.35 -3.14
C GLU A 167 0.45 -3.95 -3.78
N VAL A 168 -0.56 -3.72 -4.60
CA VAL A 168 -0.71 -2.49 -5.41
C VAL A 168 -1.37 -1.35 -4.65
N LEU A 169 -1.91 -1.61 -3.45
CA LEU A 169 -2.54 -0.60 -2.60
C LEU A 169 -1.51 0.49 -2.21
N THR A 170 -1.83 1.73 -2.59
CA THR A 170 -1.03 2.93 -2.32
C THR A 170 -1.60 3.76 -1.17
N GLY A 171 -2.71 3.34 -0.56
CA GLY A 171 -3.41 4.12 0.46
C GLY A 171 -4.34 5.18 -0.13
N TYR A 172 -4.61 5.16 -1.44
CA TYR A 172 -5.78 5.83 -1.99
C TYR A 172 -6.98 4.88 -2.01
N THR A 173 -8.18 5.45 -1.98
CA THR A 173 -9.46 4.75 -2.04
C THR A 173 -9.72 4.24 -3.46
N PHE A 174 -10.74 3.39 -3.60
CA PHE A 174 -11.18 2.91 -4.90
C PHE A 174 -11.93 4.01 -5.64
N GLY A 175 -11.65 4.15 -6.92
CA GLY A 175 -12.40 5.04 -7.79
C GLY A 175 -13.24 4.30 -8.82
N ALA A 176 -14.22 5.00 -9.37
CA ALA A 176 -15.03 4.53 -10.49
C ALA A 176 -14.80 5.42 -11.73
N MET A 177 -14.86 4.81 -12.90
CA MET A 177 -14.82 5.52 -14.19
C MET A 177 -16.15 5.33 -14.91
N VAL A 178 -16.71 6.42 -15.42
CA VAL A 178 -17.90 6.41 -16.28
C VAL A 178 -17.53 6.93 -17.66
N ALA A 179 -18.04 6.27 -18.71
CA ALA A 179 -17.72 6.63 -20.08
C ALA A 179 -18.40 7.95 -20.49
N PRO A 180 -17.79 8.78 -21.36
CA PRO A 180 -18.36 10.04 -21.84
C PRO A 180 -19.77 9.89 -22.39
N GLU A 181 -20.02 8.87 -23.20
CA GLU A 181 -21.33 8.60 -23.79
C GLU A 181 -22.41 8.31 -22.76
N ASP A 182 -22.03 7.81 -21.58
CA ASP A 182 -22.95 7.47 -20.52
C ASP A 182 -23.22 8.68 -19.62
N PHE A 183 -22.18 9.32 -19.07
CA PHE A 183 -22.39 10.43 -18.14
C PHE A 183 -22.86 11.72 -18.82
N MET A 184 -22.70 11.87 -20.14
CA MET A 184 -23.27 13.02 -20.86
C MET A 184 -24.79 12.90 -21.02
N ARG A 185 -25.36 11.69 -20.82
CA ARG A 185 -26.81 11.47 -20.78
C ARG A 185 -27.29 11.46 -19.33
N PRO A 186 -28.30 12.28 -18.96
CA PRO A 186 -28.89 12.22 -17.62
C PRO A 186 -29.30 10.79 -17.22
N GLY A 187 -28.88 10.35 -16.03
CA GLY A 187 -29.11 9.00 -15.51
C GLY A 187 -28.12 7.95 -16.01
N GLY A 188 -27.35 8.24 -17.07
CA GLY A 188 -26.32 7.34 -17.57
C GLY A 188 -25.06 7.33 -16.69
N GLU A 189 -24.89 8.33 -15.81
CA GLU A 189 -23.76 8.39 -14.87
C GLU A 189 -23.66 7.17 -13.92
N GLN A 190 -24.73 6.38 -13.77
CA GLN A 190 -24.74 5.17 -12.95
C GLN A 190 -24.07 3.96 -13.63
N ILE A 191 -23.71 4.06 -14.92
CA ILE A 191 -23.13 2.97 -15.71
C ILE A 191 -21.61 2.96 -15.54
N VAL A 192 -21.13 2.30 -14.48
CA VAL A 192 -19.69 2.21 -14.21
C VAL A 192 -19.00 1.33 -15.26
N SER A 193 -17.97 1.89 -15.90
CA SER A 193 -17.14 1.18 -16.87
C SER A 193 -16.00 0.41 -16.21
N TYR A 194 -15.36 0.98 -15.20
CA TYR A 194 -14.23 0.37 -14.49
C TYR A 194 -14.17 0.84 -13.04
N PHE A 195 -13.83 -0.07 -12.13
CA PHE A 195 -13.23 0.32 -10.85
C PHE A 195 -11.72 0.46 -11.02
N TYR A 196 -11.09 1.30 -10.20
CA TYR A 196 -9.65 1.48 -10.24
C TYR A 196 -9.03 1.87 -8.91
N VAL A 197 -7.71 1.68 -8.80
CA VAL A 197 -6.86 2.27 -7.77
C VAL A 197 -5.65 2.96 -8.41
N PRO A 198 -5.20 4.10 -7.85
CA PRO A 198 -3.92 4.67 -8.20
C PRO A 198 -2.74 3.75 -7.81
N THR A 199 -1.71 3.70 -8.65
CA THR A 199 -0.49 2.95 -8.35
C THR A 199 0.78 3.68 -8.76
N ASP A 200 1.78 3.64 -7.89
CA ASP A 200 3.16 4.05 -8.21
C ASP A 200 4.01 2.87 -8.68
N GLN A 201 3.45 1.65 -8.66
CA GLN A 201 4.16 0.47 -9.11
C GLN A 201 4.50 0.55 -10.61
N LYS A 202 5.60 -0.12 -10.98
CA LYS A 202 6.00 -0.25 -12.37
C LYS A 202 5.04 -1.24 -13.07
N TRP A 203 4.21 -0.74 -13.98
CA TRP A 203 3.26 -1.55 -14.76
C TRP A 203 3.78 -2.86 -15.34
N ARG A 204 5.08 -3.00 -15.62
CA ARG A 204 5.67 -4.24 -16.14
C ARG A 204 5.34 -5.49 -15.30
N THR A 205 5.01 -5.32 -14.02
CA THR A 205 4.61 -6.40 -13.10
C THR A 205 3.12 -6.75 -13.15
N LEU A 206 2.28 -5.97 -13.86
CA LEU A 206 0.82 -6.12 -13.87
C LEU A 206 0.30 -6.61 -15.23
N PRO A 207 -0.83 -7.33 -15.32
CA PRO A 207 -1.45 -7.69 -16.60
C PRO A 207 -1.75 -6.47 -17.47
N LYS A 208 -1.48 -6.54 -18.79
CA LYS A 208 -1.72 -5.40 -19.71
C LYS A 208 -3.17 -4.91 -19.67
N ALA A 209 -4.14 -5.83 -19.53
CA ALA A 209 -5.56 -5.51 -19.51
C ALA A 209 -5.96 -4.56 -18.36
N GLN A 210 -5.27 -4.64 -17.22
CA GLN A 210 -5.54 -3.86 -16.01
C GLN A 210 -4.83 -2.49 -15.99
N ARG A 211 -3.96 -2.19 -16.95
CA ARG A 211 -3.18 -0.94 -16.96
C ARG A 211 -3.99 0.18 -17.61
N ARG A 212 -4.18 1.31 -16.93
CA ARG A 212 -4.73 2.53 -17.54
C ARG A 212 -3.92 3.75 -17.12
N LEU A 213 -3.77 4.71 -18.04
CA LEU A 213 -3.21 6.02 -17.76
C LEU A 213 -4.36 7.02 -17.64
N LYS A 214 -4.50 7.67 -16.48
CA LYS A 214 -5.19 8.96 -16.40
C LYS A 214 -4.22 10.00 -16.96
N ALA A 215 -4.57 10.61 -18.07
CA ALA A 215 -3.72 11.62 -18.71
C ALA A 215 -3.62 12.87 -17.83
N ALA A 216 -2.46 13.53 -17.89
CA ALA A 216 -2.32 14.86 -17.32
C ALA A 216 -3.11 15.87 -18.16
N GLY A 217 -3.59 16.94 -17.53
CA GLY A 217 -4.20 18.05 -18.23
C GLY A 217 -5.33 18.69 -17.43
N ARG A 218 -6.19 19.40 -18.15
CA ARG A 218 -7.29 20.17 -17.59
C ARG A 218 -8.50 19.31 -17.29
N PHE A 219 -9.02 19.44 -16.07
CA PHE A 219 -10.23 18.79 -15.60
C PHE A 219 -11.23 19.85 -15.12
N VAL A 220 -12.52 19.58 -15.30
CA VAL A 220 -13.57 20.19 -14.50
C VAL A 220 -13.89 19.26 -13.33
N VAL A 221 -13.91 19.79 -12.12
CA VAL A 221 -14.02 19.02 -10.89
C VAL A 221 -15.14 19.60 -10.03
N THR A 222 -15.94 18.74 -9.44
CA THR A 222 -16.87 19.09 -8.36
C THR A 222 -16.73 18.11 -7.21
N TYR A 223 -17.16 18.55 -6.03
CA TYR A 223 -17.21 17.75 -4.81
C TYR A 223 -18.62 17.78 -4.26
N PHE A 224 -19.12 16.66 -3.77
CA PHE A 224 -20.40 16.61 -3.07
C PHE A 224 -20.26 15.84 -1.77
N ALA A 225 -21.12 16.16 -0.80
CA ALA A 225 -21.25 15.42 0.44
C ALA A 225 -22.43 14.45 0.37
N GLY A 226 -22.29 13.29 1.00
CA GLY A 226 -23.31 12.26 1.07
C GLY A 226 -22.92 10.96 0.38
N ASN A 227 -23.86 10.02 0.33
CA ASN A 227 -23.63 8.69 -0.22
C ASN A 227 -23.05 8.77 -1.65
N TYR A 228 -21.90 8.12 -1.87
CA TYR A 228 -21.17 8.12 -3.13
C TYR A 228 -21.98 7.55 -4.31
N MET A 229 -23.09 6.87 -4.08
CA MET A 229 -24.02 6.42 -5.14
C MET A 229 -24.87 7.56 -5.72
N ASN A 230 -25.00 8.69 -5.02
CA ASN A 230 -25.87 9.81 -5.38
C ASN A 230 -25.13 10.87 -6.23
N THR A 231 -24.57 10.46 -7.36
CA THR A 231 -23.74 11.32 -8.22
C THR A 231 -24.51 12.21 -9.19
N THR A 232 -25.83 12.02 -9.36
CA THR A 232 -26.62 12.69 -10.40
C THR A 232 -26.51 14.22 -10.38
N ALA A 233 -26.66 14.86 -9.21
CA ALA A 233 -26.56 16.32 -9.10
C ALA A 233 -25.16 16.84 -9.49
N SER A 234 -24.11 16.08 -9.17
CA SER A 234 -22.73 16.41 -9.55
C SER A 234 -22.54 16.38 -11.06
N TYR A 235 -23.07 15.35 -11.73
CA TYR A 235 -23.00 15.28 -13.19
C TYR A 235 -23.90 16.30 -13.88
N GLU A 236 -25.07 16.63 -13.34
CA GLU A 236 -25.89 17.73 -13.84
C GLU A 236 -25.12 19.06 -13.82
N LEU A 237 -24.46 19.35 -12.69
CA LEU A 237 -23.64 20.54 -12.53
C LEU A 237 -22.46 20.57 -13.52
N LEU A 238 -21.73 19.47 -13.66
CA LEU A 238 -20.61 19.36 -14.60
C LEU A 238 -21.05 19.49 -16.06
N ARG A 239 -22.17 18.85 -16.45
CA ARG A 239 -22.74 18.96 -17.80
C ARG A 239 -23.13 20.39 -18.13
N GLY A 240 -23.80 21.08 -17.20
CA GLY A 240 -24.16 22.49 -17.34
C GLY A 240 -22.93 23.38 -17.53
N TYR A 241 -21.94 23.24 -16.65
CA TYR A 241 -20.70 24.00 -16.74
C TYR A 241 -19.96 23.78 -18.07
N MET A 242 -19.82 22.53 -18.51
CA MET A 242 -19.17 22.22 -19.79
C MET A 242 -19.92 22.85 -20.97
N SER A 243 -21.25 22.80 -20.98
CA SER A 243 -22.08 23.46 -22.01
C SER A 243 -21.85 24.97 -22.03
N ASP A 244 -21.90 25.62 -20.87
CA ASP A 244 -21.79 27.08 -20.75
C ASP A 244 -20.40 27.61 -21.17
N HIS A 245 -19.36 26.79 -21.04
CA HIS A 245 -17.97 27.16 -21.32
C HIS A 245 -17.44 26.58 -22.64
N GLY A 246 -18.29 25.93 -23.45
CA GLY A 246 -17.89 25.34 -24.73
C GLY A 246 -16.84 24.22 -24.58
N LEU A 247 -16.95 23.43 -23.52
CA LEU A 247 -16.06 22.32 -23.20
C LEU A 247 -16.69 20.98 -23.59
N MET A 248 -15.86 20.03 -23.98
CA MET A 248 -16.24 18.65 -24.25
C MET A 248 -15.37 17.69 -23.44
N PRO A 249 -15.92 16.53 -23.01
CA PRO A 249 -15.10 15.50 -22.39
C PRO A 249 -13.96 15.04 -23.30
N ALA A 250 -12.76 14.95 -22.74
CA ALA A 250 -11.57 14.40 -23.39
C ALA A 250 -11.28 12.94 -22.99
N GLY A 251 -12.15 12.34 -22.16
CA GLY A 251 -11.98 11.01 -21.59
C GLY A 251 -13.05 10.70 -20.53
N PRO A 252 -12.99 9.52 -19.89
CA PRO A 252 -13.97 9.13 -18.87
C PRO A 252 -13.93 10.06 -17.66
N SER A 253 -15.01 10.08 -16.90
CA SER A 253 -15.00 10.70 -15.57
C SER A 253 -14.22 9.83 -14.59
N TYR A 254 -13.83 10.45 -13.48
CA TYR A 254 -13.15 9.82 -12.35
C TYR A 254 -13.88 10.21 -11.07
N GLU A 255 -14.49 9.21 -10.43
CA GLU A 255 -15.18 9.35 -9.15
C GLU A 255 -14.28 8.79 -8.05
N GLU A 256 -13.98 9.60 -7.03
CA GLU A 256 -13.04 9.25 -5.96
C GLU A 256 -13.54 9.81 -4.62
N SER A 257 -13.73 8.93 -3.64
CA SER A 257 -14.11 9.35 -2.29
C SER A 257 -12.90 9.84 -1.51
N LEU A 258 -12.95 11.08 -1.04
CA LEU A 258 -11.98 11.68 -0.13
C LEU A 258 -12.29 11.34 1.34
N LEU A 259 -13.58 11.41 1.71
CA LEU A 259 -14.08 10.87 2.98
C LEU A 259 -15.03 9.72 2.67
N GLU A 260 -14.80 8.58 3.28
CA GLU A 260 -15.58 7.34 3.17
C GLU A 260 -15.48 6.52 4.47
N ASP A 261 -15.87 5.23 4.41
CA ASP A 261 -15.89 4.28 5.53
C ASP A 261 -14.60 4.22 6.36
N MET A 262 -13.43 4.45 5.76
CA MET A 262 -12.16 4.50 6.49
C MET A 262 -12.02 5.73 7.39
N SER A 263 -12.78 6.79 7.13
CA SER A 263 -12.67 8.11 7.79
C SER A 263 -13.86 8.44 8.69
N THR A 264 -15.06 7.99 8.34
CA THR A 264 -16.29 8.20 9.10
C THR A 264 -17.25 7.04 8.86
N SER A 265 -18.07 6.70 9.85
CA SER A 265 -19.14 5.72 9.70
C SER A 265 -20.46 6.35 9.26
N ASN A 266 -20.50 7.68 9.11
CA ASN A 266 -21.68 8.42 8.70
C ASN A 266 -21.63 8.71 7.19
N ALA A 267 -22.48 8.05 6.41
CA ALA A 267 -22.52 8.21 4.95
C ALA A 267 -22.84 9.65 4.50
N GLU A 268 -23.48 10.46 5.35
CA GLU A 268 -23.76 11.89 5.07
C GLU A 268 -22.50 12.77 5.14
N GLU A 269 -21.44 12.29 5.81
CA GLU A 269 -20.16 12.98 5.94
C GLU A 269 -19.15 12.57 4.86
N PHE A 270 -19.52 11.63 3.99
CA PHE A 270 -18.68 11.25 2.86
C PHE A 270 -18.51 12.45 1.94
N ILE A 271 -17.34 12.54 1.31
CA ILE A 271 -17.03 13.57 0.32
C ILE A 271 -16.50 12.86 -0.90
N THR A 272 -17.21 12.98 -2.02
CA THR A 272 -16.82 12.37 -3.28
C THR A 272 -16.46 13.45 -4.29
N ARG A 273 -15.30 13.28 -4.92
CA ARG A 273 -14.84 14.06 -6.07
C ARG A 273 -15.36 13.42 -7.35
N VAL A 274 -15.92 14.23 -8.24
CA VAL A 274 -16.15 13.85 -9.65
C VAL A 274 -15.30 14.76 -10.53
N ALA A 275 -14.37 14.17 -11.28
CA ALA A 275 -13.45 14.89 -12.16
C ALA A 275 -13.60 14.41 -13.60
N VAL A 276 -13.80 15.35 -14.54
CA VAL A 276 -13.94 15.06 -15.97
C VAL A 276 -12.81 15.76 -16.73
N PRO A 277 -11.96 15.04 -17.47
CA PRO A 277 -10.96 15.68 -18.33
C PRO A 277 -11.67 16.40 -19.48
N VAL A 278 -11.26 17.61 -19.82
CA VAL A 278 -11.94 18.46 -20.80
C VAL A 278 -11.01 19.01 -21.87
N GLN A 279 -11.57 19.20 -23.07
CA GLN A 279 -10.95 19.91 -24.18
C GLN A 279 -11.92 20.98 -24.71
N ALA A 280 -11.40 21.97 -25.43
CA ALA A 280 -12.27 22.93 -26.12
C ALA A 280 -13.11 22.20 -27.19
N ALA A 281 -14.38 22.58 -27.34
CA ALA A 281 -15.16 22.16 -28.49
C ALA A 281 -14.45 22.64 -29.77
N GLY A 282 -14.09 21.71 -30.66
CA GLY A 282 -13.54 22.08 -31.97
C GLY A 282 -14.51 22.97 -32.74
N PRO A 283 -14.06 23.72 -33.76
CA PRO A 283 -14.98 24.46 -34.61
C PRO A 283 -16.01 23.47 -35.17
N ALA A 284 -17.29 23.76 -34.96
CA ALA A 284 -18.38 22.95 -35.49
C ALA A 284 -18.09 22.72 -36.97
N ALA A 285 -17.89 21.47 -37.37
CA ALA A 285 -17.77 21.13 -38.78
C ALA A 285 -19.08 21.59 -39.43
N SER A 286 -19.00 22.66 -40.23
CA SER A 286 -20.09 23.12 -41.06
C SER A 286 -20.52 21.95 -41.93
N ILE A 287 -21.66 21.35 -41.60
CA ILE A 287 -22.31 20.37 -42.45
C ILE A 287 -22.64 21.13 -43.75
N PRO A 288 -22.08 20.73 -44.90
CA PRO A 288 -22.54 21.28 -46.17
C PRO A 288 -24.00 20.86 -46.32
N ALA A 289 -24.88 21.84 -46.49
CA ALA A 289 -26.24 21.58 -46.91
C ALA A 289 -26.20 21.13 -48.37
N ASP A 290 -26.49 19.85 -48.61
CA ASP A 290 -26.94 19.32 -49.90
C ASP A 290 -28.16 18.42 -49.66
#